data_AF-A0A661BNJ7-F1
#
_entry.id   AF-A0A661BNJ7-F1
#
_cell.length_a   1.000
_cell.length_b   1.000
_cell.length_c   1.000
_cell.angle_alpha   90.00
_cell.angle_beta   90.00
_cell.angle_gamma   90.00
#
_symmetry.space_group_name_H-M   'P 1'
#
loop_
_entity.id
_entity.type
_entity.pdbx_description
1 polymer ?
#
loop_
_entity_poly.entity_id
_entity_poly.type
_entity_poly.pdbx_seq_one_letter_code
_entity_poly.pdbx_strand_id
1 'polypeptide(L)'
;MLLGTWISLRSAVRLMVLGALLGLAVALAPSRFALADLRPLVRVMLENLSDVNQIGLGIAVEDHALVEQAAKRLGRRAERVKKIPIPAFGFDRARNDEFDAYLTAQTQVSTAIANAAKQQDVRAALHGMQQLTAICMACHQTFREPARLLRPPVIFMTTLLKAWREITRGLAINNFSLIEQQAREIETIERALNKGSVIDETFGPHDPEDREVFQSYLRLLGLQANKIEQAAAEKDGAMVALAVQEMWEGGCISCHGRFREPPVRRLVLIRPARPGGDCPPPPPLLSEIAPFVGSPPCGDSSPLRRGISHAATGRRLKVRDQGAAALFTSPLIIRYSCSSSFLASSIWLTNELFF
;
A
#
# COMPACT_ATOMS: atom_id res chain seq x y z
N MET A 1 -55.73 -2.01 35.17
CA MET A 1 -54.45 -1.26 35.12
C MET A 1 -53.41 -2.03 34.28
N LEU A 2 -53.59 -2.13 32.94
CA LEU A 2 -52.74 -3.01 32.09
C LEU A 2 -52.14 -2.34 30.84
N LEU A 3 -52.40 -1.05 30.60
CA LEU A 3 -51.89 -0.31 29.43
C LEU A 3 -50.52 0.37 29.65
N GLY A 4 -50.06 0.51 30.90
CA GLY A 4 -48.85 1.29 31.21
C GLY A 4 -47.52 0.60 30.86
N THR A 5 -47.47 -0.73 30.81
CA THR A 5 -46.22 -1.48 30.63
C THR A 5 -45.67 -1.45 29.21
N TRP A 6 -46.54 -1.35 28.20
CA TRP A 6 -46.17 -1.42 26.77
C TRP A 6 -45.36 -0.22 26.25
N ILE A 7 -45.49 0.95 26.89
CA ILE A 7 -44.76 2.17 26.50
C ILE A 7 -43.28 2.09 26.94
N SER A 8 -43.01 1.44 28.08
CA SER A 8 -41.65 1.28 28.62
C SER A 8 -40.77 0.42 27.70
N LEU A 9 -41.27 -0.75 27.28
CA LEU A 9 -40.49 -1.73 26.52
C LEU A 9 -39.97 -1.19 25.18
N ARG A 10 -40.81 -0.44 24.45
CA ARG A 10 -40.43 0.20 23.17
C ARG A 10 -39.39 1.32 23.36
N SER A 11 -39.33 1.92 24.54
CA SER A 11 -38.38 2.99 24.87
C SER A 11 -37.01 2.40 25.22
N ALA A 12 -36.98 1.33 26.02
CA ALA A 12 -35.75 0.61 26.37
C ALA A 12 -35.02 0.05 25.14
N VAL A 13 -35.74 -0.61 24.22
CA VAL A 13 -35.14 -1.17 22.98
C VAL A 13 -34.55 -0.06 22.10
N ARG A 14 -35.21 1.10 21.98
CA ARG A 14 -34.68 2.25 21.22
C ARG A 14 -33.40 2.81 21.84
N LEU A 15 -33.32 2.90 23.16
CA LEU A 15 -32.12 3.34 23.87
C LEU A 15 -30.95 2.35 23.70
N MET A 16 -31.21 1.04 23.76
CA MET A 16 -30.18 0.02 23.49
C MET A 16 -29.64 0.09 22.05
N VAL A 17 -30.52 0.21 21.05
CA VAL A 17 -30.10 0.31 19.63
C VAL A 17 -29.32 1.61 19.38
N LEU A 18 -29.74 2.75 19.94
CA LEU A 18 -28.99 4.01 19.84
C LEU A 18 -27.63 3.92 20.54
N GLY A 19 -27.55 3.30 21.72
CA GLY A 19 -26.28 3.07 22.44
C GLY A 19 -25.31 2.18 21.65
N ALA A 20 -25.80 1.09 21.05
CA ALA A 20 -25.00 0.20 20.22
C ALA A 20 -24.46 0.88 18.95
N LEU A 21 -25.32 1.64 18.25
CA LEU A 21 -24.91 2.41 17.07
C LEU A 21 -23.90 3.51 17.41
N LEU A 22 -24.07 4.19 18.54
CA LEU A 22 -23.14 5.24 18.98
C LEU A 22 -21.79 4.64 19.40
N GLY A 23 -21.79 3.50 20.11
CA GLY A 23 -20.57 2.78 20.46
C GLY A 23 -19.79 2.31 19.22
N LEU A 24 -20.48 1.76 18.22
CA LEU A 24 -19.89 1.35 16.95
C LEU A 24 -19.31 2.56 16.17
N ALA A 25 -20.02 3.69 16.15
CA ALA A 25 -19.53 4.91 15.51
C ALA A 25 -18.26 5.48 16.17
N VAL A 26 -18.16 5.38 17.51
CA VAL A 26 -16.93 5.78 18.25
C VAL A 26 -15.79 4.80 17.99
N ALA A 27 -16.05 3.49 17.95
CA ALA A 27 -15.03 2.48 17.66
C ALA A 27 -14.41 2.61 16.26
N LEU A 28 -15.16 3.11 15.28
CA LEU A 28 -14.71 3.33 13.89
C LEU A 28 -14.05 4.70 13.64
N ALA A 29 -14.02 5.59 14.64
CA ALA A 29 -13.46 6.94 14.49
C ALA A 29 -11.91 7.08 14.49
N PRO A 30 -11.09 6.27 15.21
CA PRO A 30 -9.69 6.62 15.47
C PRO A 30 -8.74 6.45 14.28
N SER A 31 -9.08 5.59 13.31
CA SER A 31 -8.20 5.20 12.19
C SER A 31 -7.78 6.34 11.26
N ARG A 32 -8.49 7.48 11.28
CA ARG A 32 -8.19 8.65 10.43
C ARG A 32 -7.22 9.65 11.05
N PHE A 33 -7.00 9.61 12.37
CA PHE A 33 -6.07 10.51 13.05
C PHE A 33 -4.63 9.98 13.01
N ALA A 34 -4.43 8.66 13.04
CA ALA A 34 -3.14 7.96 12.96
C ALA A 34 -2.35 8.11 11.63
N LEU A 35 -2.81 9.01 10.75
CA LEU A 35 -2.12 9.42 9.53
C LEU A 35 -1.66 10.89 9.59
N ALA A 36 -2.08 11.66 10.60
CA ALA A 36 -2.07 13.12 10.59
C ALA A 36 -0.67 13.73 10.75
N ASP A 37 0.24 13.06 11.46
CA ASP A 37 1.58 13.54 11.81
C ASP A 37 2.71 12.70 11.17
N LEU A 38 2.36 11.67 10.40
CA LEU A 38 3.31 10.96 9.52
C LEU A 38 3.95 11.91 8.50
N ARG A 39 5.26 11.77 8.26
CA ARG A 39 5.97 12.49 7.17
C ARG A 39 5.16 12.41 5.87
N PRO A 40 4.97 13.50 5.11
CA PRO A 40 4.00 13.54 4.00
C PRO A 40 4.16 12.40 2.99
N LEU A 41 5.39 12.05 2.61
CA LEU A 41 5.65 10.93 1.70
C LEU A 41 5.24 9.56 2.28
N VAL A 42 5.51 9.31 3.57
CA VAL A 42 5.18 8.03 4.22
C VAL A 42 3.66 7.84 4.28
N ARG A 43 2.92 8.89 4.63
CA ARG A 43 1.45 8.93 4.60
C ARG A 43 0.92 8.62 3.21
N VAL A 44 1.44 9.33 2.20
CA VAL A 44 1.12 9.14 0.78
C VAL A 44 1.39 7.70 0.31
N MET A 45 2.49 7.09 0.74
CA MET A 45 2.82 5.70 0.37
C MET A 45 1.87 4.68 1.02
N LEU A 46 1.49 4.87 2.29
CA LEU A 46 0.49 4.01 2.96
C LEU A 46 -0.91 4.19 2.35
N GLU A 47 -1.31 5.42 2.03
CA GLU A 47 -2.57 5.69 1.33
C GLU A 47 -2.57 5.14 -0.12
N ASN A 48 -1.45 5.26 -0.85
CA ASN A 48 -1.29 4.66 -2.18
C ASN A 48 -1.40 3.13 -2.11
N LEU A 49 -0.73 2.51 -1.13
CA LEU A 49 -0.82 1.07 -0.90
C LEU A 49 -2.27 0.66 -0.61
N SER A 50 -2.99 1.36 0.27
CA SER A 50 -4.41 1.09 0.53
C SER A 50 -5.29 1.13 -0.73
N ASP A 51 -5.07 2.09 -1.64
CA ASP A 51 -5.78 2.13 -2.94
C ASP A 51 -5.35 0.99 -3.88
N VAL A 52 -4.06 0.65 -3.94
CA VAL A 52 -3.53 -0.51 -4.69
C VAL A 52 -4.16 -1.82 -4.18
N ASN A 53 -4.32 -1.96 -2.87
CA ASN A 53 -4.95 -3.11 -2.23
C ASN A 53 -6.43 -3.24 -2.62
N GLN A 54 -7.16 -2.12 -2.65
CA GLN A 54 -8.57 -2.09 -3.09
C GLN A 54 -8.74 -2.32 -4.60
N ILE A 55 -7.77 -1.93 -5.44
CA ILE A 55 -7.73 -2.34 -6.85
C ILE A 55 -7.60 -3.86 -6.96
N GLY A 56 -6.65 -4.46 -6.22
CA GLY A 56 -6.47 -5.92 -6.20
C GLY A 56 -7.70 -6.68 -5.73
N LEU A 57 -8.32 -6.24 -4.63
CA LEU A 57 -9.55 -6.84 -4.09
C LEU A 57 -10.75 -6.67 -5.03
N GLY A 58 -10.94 -5.48 -5.61
CA GLY A 58 -12.05 -5.24 -6.55
C GLY A 58 -11.90 -6.04 -7.86
N ILE A 59 -10.67 -6.30 -8.31
CA ILE A 59 -10.40 -7.25 -9.41
C ILE A 59 -10.73 -8.69 -8.98
N ALA A 60 -10.42 -9.08 -7.73
CA ALA A 60 -10.66 -10.43 -7.20
C ALA A 60 -12.15 -10.81 -7.11
N VAL A 61 -13.02 -9.85 -6.79
CA VAL A 61 -14.48 -10.08 -6.57
C VAL A 61 -15.37 -9.45 -7.64
N GLU A 62 -14.77 -8.99 -8.75
CA GLU A 62 -15.43 -8.28 -9.85
C GLU A 62 -16.20 -6.99 -9.43
N ASP A 63 -15.86 -6.40 -8.27
CA ASP A 63 -16.33 -5.07 -7.87
C ASP A 63 -15.57 -3.97 -8.65
N HIS A 64 -16.00 -3.79 -9.90
CA HIS A 64 -15.51 -2.74 -10.77
C HIS A 64 -15.68 -1.33 -10.20
N ALA A 65 -16.67 -1.10 -9.33
CA ALA A 65 -16.91 0.22 -8.73
C ALA A 65 -15.86 0.54 -7.66
N LEU A 66 -15.44 -0.45 -6.87
CA LEU A 66 -14.29 -0.35 -5.96
C LEU A 66 -12.99 -0.08 -6.72
N VAL A 67 -12.73 -0.84 -7.81
CA VAL A 67 -11.54 -0.63 -8.66
C VAL A 67 -11.52 0.79 -9.25
N GLU A 68 -12.64 1.25 -9.84
CA GLU A 68 -12.72 2.58 -10.45
C GLU A 68 -12.48 3.68 -9.41
N GLN A 69 -13.08 3.56 -8.23
CA GLN A 69 -12.91 4.55 -7.15
C GLN A 69 -11.49 4.57 -6.59
N ALA A 70 -10.89 3.41 -6.33
CA ALA A 70 -9.54 3.29 -5.80
C ALA A 70 -8.49 3.83 -6.78
N ALA A 71 -8.58 3.44 -8.06
CA ALA A 71 -7.72 3.97 -9.11
C ALA A 71 -7.88 5.50 -9.28
N LYS A 72 -9.11 6.03 -9.23
CA LYS A 72 -9.35 7.49 -9.22
C LYS A 72 -8.74 8.19 -8.00
N ARG A 73 -8.73 7.58 -6.81
CA ARG A 73 -8.07 8.16 -5.61
C ARG A 73 -6.55 8.14 -5.74
N LEU A 74 -5.99 7.04 -6.27
CA LEU A 74 -4.56 6.83 -6.49
C LEU A 74 -3.97 7.86 -7.47
N GLY A 75 -4.58 8.03 -8.64
CA GLY A 75 -4.15 9.04 -9.63
C GLY A 75 -4.28 10.47 -9.09
N ARG A 76 -5.39 10.78 -8.41
CA ARG A 76 -5.55 12.07 -7.71
C ARG A 76 -4.54 12.28 -6.58
N ARG A 77 -3.89 11.23 -6.05
CA ARG A 77 -2.84 11.39 -5.03
C ARG A 77 -1.52 11.76 -5.63
N ALA A 78 -1.09 11.13 -6.73
CA ALA A 78 0.12 11.54 -7.45
C ALA A 78 0.11 13.04 -7.78
N GLU A 79 -0.99 13.58 -8.31
CA GLU A 79 -1.13 15.02 -8.59
C GLU A 79 -1.24 15.94 -7.35
N ARG A 80 -1.40 15.38 -6.13
CA ARG A 80 -1.17 16.12 -4.87
C ARG A 80 0.30 16.07 -4.44
N VAL A 81 1.00 14.97 -4.68
CA VAL A 81 2.41 14.79 -4.29
C VAL A 81 3.33 15.77 -5.01
N LYS A 82 3.09 16.03 -6.30
CA LYS A 82 3.79 17.06 -7.10
C LYS A 82 3.74 18.47 -6.51
N LYS A 83 2.83 18.73 -5.56
CA LYS A 83 2.62 20.03 -4.90
C LYS A 83 3.28 20.11 -3.52
N ILE A 84 3.90 19.03 -3.05
CA ILE A 84 4.63 18.98 -1.78
C ILE A 84 6.10 19.32 -2.06
N PRO A 85 6.72 20.29 -1.38
CA PRO A 85 8.12 20.64 -1.61
C PRO A 85 9.08 19.45 -1.35
N ILE A 86 9.94 19.17 -2.34
CA ILE A 86 10.94 18.07 -2.34
C ILE A 86 11.72 17.92 -1.01
N PRO A 87 12.15 18.99 -0.30
CA PRO A 87 12.86 18.83 0.98
C PRO A 87 12.09 18.05 2.05
N ALA A 88 10.75 17.97 1.98
CA ALA A 88 9.93 17.14 2.87
C ALA A 88 10.10 15.62 2.63
N PHE A 89 10.69 15.22 1.50
CA PHE A 89 10.93 13.84 1.10
C PHE A 89 12.34 13.35 1.49
N GLY A 90 13.33 14.25 1.54
CA GLY A 90 14.69 13.93 1.97
C GLY A 90 15.59 13.31 0.90
N PHE A 91 15.30 13.54 -0.39
CA PHE A 91 16.20 13.30 -1.51
C PHE A 91 16.59 14.63 -2.21
N ASP A 92 17.59 14.58 -3.09
CA ASP A 92 18.15 15.76 -3.74
C ASP A 92 17.14 16.44 -4.70
N ARG A 93 17.10 17.79 -4.65
CA ARG A 93 16.31 18.63 -5.56
C ARG A 93 16.70 18.44 -7.02
N ALA A 94 17.96 18.10 -7.32
CA ALA A 94 18.43 17.83 -8.68
C ALA A 94 17.67 16.69 -9.38
N ARG A 95 16.90 15.89 -8.64
CA ARG A 95 16.15 14.72 -9.13
C ARG A 95 14.63 14.93 -9.18
N ASN A 96 14.17 16.19 -9.16
CA ASN A 96 12.73 16.49 -9.18
C ASN A 96 12.04 15.90 -10.42
N ASP A 97 12.58 16.16 -11.60
CA ASP A 97 11.90 15.87 -12.86
C ASP A 97 11.78 14.36 -13.11
N GLU A 98 12.75 13.60 -12.60
CA GLU A 98 12.72 12.14 -12.51
C GLU A 98 11.60 11.65 -11.59
N PHE A 99 11.40 12.29 -10.43
CA PHE A 99 10.31 11.96 -9.50
C PHE A 99 8.93 12.33 -10.07
N ASP A 100 8.79 13.53 -10.65
CA ASP A 100 7.55 13.99 -11.30
C ASP A 100 7.19 13.15 -12.54
N ALA A 101 8.17 12.56 -13.22
CA ALA A 101 7.94 11.57 -14.27
C ALA A 101 7.27 10.29 -13.73
N TYR A 102 7.76 9.72 -12.62
CA TYR A 102 7.10 8.57 -11.97
C TYR A 102 5.68 8.90 -11.48
N LEU A 103 5.48 10.09 -10.89
CA LEU A 103 4.15 10.53 -10.46
C LEU A 103 3.20 10.71 -11.67
N THR A 104 3.70 11.22 -12.79
CA THR A 104 2.93 11.35 -14.03
C THR A 104 2.55 9.98 -14.61
N ALA A 105 3.48 9.02 -14.61
CA ALA A 105 3.21 7.64 -15.02
C ALA A 105 2.17 6.97 -14.09
N GLN A 106 2.28 7.19 -12.76
CA GLN A 106 1.27 6.73 -11.80
C GLN A 106 -0.12 7.30 -12.13
N THR A 107 -0.23 8.60 -12.41
CA THR A 107 -1.51 9.23 -12.80
C THR A 107 -2.08 8.59 -14.07
N GLN A 108 -1.27 8.45 -15.13
CA GLN A 108 -1.69 7.88 -16.41
C GLN A 108 -2.21 6.44 -16.28
N VAL A 109 -1.44 5.56 -15.60
CA VAL A 109 -1.84 4.16 -15.40
C VAL A 109 -3.05 4.06 -14.47
N SER A 110 -3.15 4.90 -13.44
CA SER A 110 -4.35 4.97 -12.58
C SER A 110 -5.60 5.35 -13.38
N THR A 111 -5.49 6.29 -14.33
CA THR A 111 -6.59 6.63 -15.24
C THR A 111 -6.95 5.47 -16.18
N ALA A 112 -5.96 4.71 -16.67
CA ALA A 112 -6.21 3.52 -17.50
C ALA A 112 -6.95 2.42 -16.72
N ILE A 113 -6.54 2.11 -15.48
CA ILE A 113 -7.22 1.14 -14.60
C ILE A 113 -8.67 1.59 -14.34
N ALA A 114 -8.90 2.87 -14.03
CA ALA A 114 -10.24 3.40 -13.81
C ALA A 114 -11.13 3.28 -15.07
N ASN A 115 -10.60 3.58 -16.25
CA ASN A 115 -11.36 3.44 -17.50
C ASN A 115 -11.68 1.98 -17.82
N ALA A 116 -10.73 1.06 -17.61
CA ALA A 116 -10.94 -0.38 -17.78
C ALA A 116 -12.03 -0.91 -16.82
N ALA A 117 -11.97 -0.53 -15.54
CA ALA A 117 -12.98 -0.89 -14.56
C ALA A 117 -14.37 -0.36 -14.95
N LYS A 118 -14.47 0.91 -15.39
CA LYS A 118 -15.74 1.48 -15.90
C LYS A 118 -16.29 0.74 -17.13
N GLN A 119 -15.43 0.09 -17.91
CA GLN A 119 -15.79 -0.74 -19.07
C GLN A 119 -15.97 -2.23 -18.72
N GLN A 120 -15.84 -2.60 -17.44
CA GLN A 120 -15.85 -3.97 -16.92
C GLN A 120 -14.73 -4.88 -17.48
N ASP A 121 -13.68 -4.30 -18.08
CA ASP A 121 -12.53 -5.03 -18.61
C ASP A 121 -11.54 -5.39 -17.48
N VAL A 122 -11.78 -6.53 -16.84
CA VAL A 122 -10.91 -7.12 -15.82
C VAL A 122 -9.47 -7.34 -16.34
N ARG A 123 -9.30 -7.66 -17.63
CA ARG A 123 -7.99 -7.97 -18.22
C ARG A 123 -7.15 -6.71 -18.42
N ALA A 124 -7.76 -5.62 -18.90
CA ALA A 124 -7.09 -4.32 -18.99
C ALA A 124 -6.82 -3.72 -17.60
N ALA A 125 -7.72 -3.90 -16.63
CA ALA A 125 -7.50 -3.48 -15.24
C ALA A 125 -6.31 -4.22 -14.61
N LEU A 126 -6.21 -5.54 -14.78
CA LEU A 126 -5.10 -6.36 -14.30
C LEU A 126 -3.77 -6.00 -14.98
N HIS A 127 -3.77 -5.74 -16.29
CA HIS A 127 -2.58 -5.26 -17.00
C HIS A 127 -2.11 -3.88 -16.48
N GLY A 128 -3.04 -2.94 -16.26
CA GLY A 128 -2.72 -1.66 -15.63
C GLY A 128 -2.14 -1.82 -14.23
N MET A 129 -2.67 -2.75 -13.42
CA MET A 129 -2.14 -3.08 -12.09
C MET A 129 -0.70 -3.61 -12.14
N GLN A 130 -0.34 -4.39 -13.16
CA GLN A 130 1.05 -4.83 -13.40
C GLN A 130 1.97 -3.65 -13.74
N GLN A 131 1.56 -2.77 -14.67
CA GLN A 131 2.31 -1.56 -15.03
C GLN A 131 2.53 -0.63 -13.83
N LEU A 132 1.48 -0.43 -13.03
CA LEU A 132 1.52 0.37 -11.81
C LEU A 132 2.51 -0.21 -10.78
N THR A 133 2.53 -1.53 -10.61
CA THR A 133 3.48 -2.21 -9.72
C THR A 133 4.93 -1.99 -10.16
N ALA A 134 5.20 -2.05 -11.47
CA ALA A 134 6.53 -1.77 -12.03
C ALA A 134 6.96 -0.31 -11.81
N ILE A 135 6.06 0.66 -12.02
CA ILE A 135 6.31 2.09 -11.76
C ILE A 135 6.68 2.33 -10.28
N CYS A 136 5.91 1.76 -9.35
CA CYS A 136 6.18 1.86 -7.92
C CYS A 136 7.54 1.25 -7.54
N MET A 137 7.89 0.09 -8.11
CA MET A 137 9.16 -0.58 -7.84
C MET A 137 10.36 0.21 -8.38
N ALA A 138 10.29 0.71 -9.60
CA ALA A 138 11.32 1.55 -10.19
C ALA A 138 11.52 2.85 -9.38
N CYS A 139 10.43 3.56 -9.05
CA CYS A 139 10.51 4.76 -8.20
C CYS A 139 11.16 4.46 -6.82
N HIS A 140 10.85 3.31 -6.21
CA HIS A 140 11.50 2.89 -4.97
C HIS A 140 12.99 2.60 -5.15
N GLN A 141 13.42 1.86 -6.18
CA GLN A 141 14.83 1.60 -6.47
C GLN A 141 15.60 2.91 -6.70
N THR A 142 14.97 3.85 -7.41
CA THR A 142 15.56 5.14 -7.79
C THR A 142 15.74 6.10 -6.60
N PHE A 143 14.80 6.15 -5.65
CA PHE A 143 14.76 7.17 -4.59
C PHE A 143 14.99 6.66 -3.15
N ARG A 144 15.13 5.35 -2.92
CA ARG A 144 15.28 4.76 -1.57
C ARG A 144 16.73 4.37 -1.31
N GLU A 145 17.39 5.08 -0.38
CA GLU A 145 18.81 4.86 -0.04
C GLU A 145 19.11 3.40 0.36
N PRO A 146 19.97 2.66 -0.40
CA PRO A 146 20.17 1.22 -0.19
C PRO A 146 20.64 0.84 1.21
N ALA A 147 21.50 1.66 1.83
CA ALA A 147 21.98 1.46 3.20
C ALA A 147 20.86 1.51 4.27
N ARG A 148 19.65 1.97 3.93
CA ARG A 148 18.47 1.91 4.80
C ARG A 148 17.60 0.67 4.55
N LEU A 149 17.80 -0.05 3.45
CA LEU A 149 17.04 -1.27 3.12
C LEU A 149 17.38 -2.43 4.06
N LEU A 150 18.66 -2.57 4.41
CA LEU A 150 19.18 -3.64 5.27
C LEU A 150 18.94 -3.42 6.77
N ARG A 151 18.24 -2.35 7.18
CA ARG A 151 17.89 -2.16 8.59
C ARG A 151 16.78 -3.15 9.00
N PRO A 152 16.86 -3.83 10.16
CA PRO A 152 15.85 -4.80 10.59
C PRO A 152 14.37 -4.36 10.48
N PRO A 153 13.96 -3.08 10.76
CA PRO A 153 12.57 -2.66 10.57
C PRO A 153 12.13 -2.68 9.11
N VAL A 154 13.07 -2.44 8.19
CA VAL A 154 12.80 -2.36 6.76
C VAL A 154 12.75 -3.76 6.16
N ILE A 155 13.60 -4.68 6.61
CA ILE A 155 13.50 -6.11 6.28
C ILE A 155 12.14 -6.63 6.75
N PHE A 156 11.80 -6.46 8.04
CA PHE A 156 10.49 -6.84 8.59
C PHE A 156 9.31 -6.32 7.76
N MET A 157 9.23 -4.99 7.57
CA MET A 157 8.11 -4.40 6.83
C MET A 157 8.06 -4.87 5.38
N THR A 158 9.20 -5.18 4.75
CA THR A 158 9.22 -5.70 3.37
C THR A 158 8.71 -7.13 3.30
N THR A 159 9.08 -8.00 4.24
CA THR A 159 8.56 -9.38 4.31
C THR A 159 7.07 -9.41 4.67
N LEU A 160 6.63 -8.58 5.63
CA LEU A 160 5.21 -8.46 5.98
C LEU A 160 4.38 -7.96 4.78
N LEU A 161 4.85 -6.94 4.06
CA LEU A 161 4.18 -6.41 2.87
C LEU A 161 4.20 -7.38 1.67
N LYS A 162 5.21 -8.28 1.58
CA LYS A 162 5.21 -9.42 0.65
C LYS A 162 4.10 -10.40 1.01
N ALA A 163 4.09 -10.91 2.25
CA ALA A 163 3.12 -11.92 2.67
C ALA A 163 1.67 -11.42 2.56
N TRP A 164 1.41 -10.19 3.01
CA TRP A 164 0.12 -9.51 2.85
C TRP A 164 -0.31 -9.41 1.37
N ARG A 165 0.63 -9.13 0.45
CA ARG A 165 0.34 -9.02 -0.99
C ARG A 165 0.03 -10.38 -1.61
N GLU A 166 0.80 -11.41 -1.28
CA GLU A 166 0.57 -12.76 -1.83
C GLU A 166 -0.69 -13.42 -1.24
N ILE A 167 -1.12 -13.06 -0.02
CA ILE A 167 -2.49 -13.36 0.48
C ILE A 167 -3.55 -12.72 -0.42
N THR A 168 -3.41 -11.42 -0.71
CA THR A 168 -4.36 -10.68 -1.55
C THR A 168 -4.38 -11.20 -3.00
N ARG A 169 -3.23 -11.64 -3.51
CA ARG A 169 -3.12 -12.37 -4.78
C ARG A 169 -3.82 -13.73 -4.70
N GLY A 170 -3.61 -14.47 -3.61
CA GLY A 170 -4.22 -15.77 -3.36
C GLY A 170 -5.75 -15.71 -3.41
N LEU A 171 -6.35 -14.68 -2.80
CA LEU A 171 -7.79 -14.36 -2.95
C LEU A 171 -8.17 -14.19 -4.44
N ALA A 172 -7.45 -13.33 -5.16
CA ALA A 172 -7.72 -13.01 -6.57
C ALA A 172 -7.62 -14.19 -7.56
N ILE A 173 -7.03 -15.33 -7.15
CA ILE A 173 -6.97 -16.55 -7.97
C ILE A 173 -7.54 -17.79 -7.25
N ASN A 174 -8.26 -17.60 -6.13
CA ASN A 174 -8.80 -18.67 -5.27
C ASN A 174 -7.74 -19.72 -4.82
N ASN A 175 -6.47 -19.33 -4.71
CA ASN A 175 -5.37 -20.19 -4.27
C ASN A 175 -5.22 -20.13 -2.75
N PHE A 176 -6.10 -20.84 -2.05
CA PHE A 176 -6.12 -20.87 -0.59
C PHE A 176 -4.83 -21.41 0.05
N SER A 177 -4.14 -22.36 -0.58
CA SER A 177 -2.86 -22.88 -0.06
C SER A 177 -1.74 -21.84 -0.06
N LEU A 178 -1.76 -20.88 -1.01
CA LEU A 178 -0.86 -19.71 -0.97
C LEU A 178 -1.20 -18.77 0.20
N ILE A 179 -2.49 -18.52 0.43
CA ILE A 179 -2.98 -17.70 1.55
C ILE A 179 -2.52 -18.32 2.89
N GLU A 180 -2.77 -19.61 3.06
CA GLU A 180 -2.42 -20.41 4.24
C GLU A 180 -0.90 -20.43 4.50
N GLN A 181 -0.08 -20.59 3.45
CA GLN A 181 1.38 -20.50 3.54
C GLN A 181 1.85 -19.11 3.98
N GLN A 182 1.28 -18.04 3.43
CA GLN A 182 1.70 -16.66 3.74
C GLN A 182 1.16 -16.18 5.09
N ALA A 183 0.04 -16.70 5.57
CA ALA A 183 -0.43 -16.51 6.94
C ALA A 183 0.59 -17.03 7.97
N ARG A 184 1.10 -18.26 7.78
CA ARG A 184 2.17 -18.83 8.62
C ARG A 184 3.49 -18.06 8.52
N GLU A 185 3.78 -17.44 7.38
CA GLU A 185 4.94 -16.53 7.25
C GLU A 185 4.78 -15.32 8.20
N ILE A 186 3.59 -14.71 8.27
CA ILE A 186 3.29 -13.61 9.20
C ILE A 186 3.34 -14.06 10.68
N GLU A 187 2.78 -15.22 11.02
CA GLU A 187 2.82 -15.77 12.39
C GLU A 187 4.25 -16.14 12.83
N THR A 188 5.12 -16.51 11.89
CA THR A 188 6.56 -16.71 12.15
C THR A 188 7.30 -15.39 12.36
N ILE A 189 6.94 -14.34 11.60
CA ILE A 189 7.49 -13.00 11.75
C ILE A 189 7.07 -12.36 13.09
N GLU A 190 5.81 -12.54 13.52
CA GLU A 190 5.33 -12.09 14.84
C GLU A 190 6.18 -12.67 15.96
N ARG A 191 6.33 -14.00 16.01
CA ARG A 191 7.11 -14.70 17.04
C ARG A 191 8.60 -14.37 17.00
N ALA A 192 9.13 -13.93 15.85
CA ALA A 192 10.48 -13.40 15.73
C ALA A 192 10.60 -12.00 16.33
N LEU A 193 9.65 -11.09 16.05
CA LEU A 193 9.65 -9.72 16.57
C LEU A 193 9.28 -9.61 18.05
N ASN A 194 8.40 -10.48 18.58
CA ASN A 194 7.91 -10.37 19.96
C ASN A 194 9.01 -10.68 21.01
N LYS A 195 10.19 -11.15 20.56
CA LYS A 195 11.41 -11.29 21.37
C LYS A 195 11.94 -9.90 21.73
N GLY A 196 11.98 -9.58 23.02
CA GLY A 196 12.31 -8.23 23.52
C GLY A 196 13.60 -7.61 22.95
N SER A 197 14.68 -8.39 22.80
CA SER A 197 15.93 -7.90 22.20
C SER A 197 15.75 -7.42 20.76
N VAL A 198 14.93 -8.12 19.97
CA VAL A 198 14.61 -7.70 18.60
C VAL A 198 13.85 -6.39 18.63
N ILE A 199 12.88 -6.20 19.53
CA ILE A 199 12.13 -4.93 19.66
C ILE A 199 13.07 -3.77 19.96
N ASP A 200 13.97 -3.96 20.93
CA ASP A 200 14.88 -2.93 21.42
C ASP A 200 15.95 -2.54 20.39
N GLU A 201 16.56 -3.52 19.71
CA GLU A 201 17.56 -3.31 18.65
C GLU A 201 16.94 -2.75 17.35
N THR A 202 15.69 -3.13 17.06
CA THR A 202 15.02 -2.83 15.78
C THR A 202 14.26 -1.51 15.83
N PHE A 203 13.36 -1.35 16.80
CA PHE A 203 12.41 -0.24 16.86
C PHE A 203 12.76 0.78 17.96
N GLY A 204 13.50 0.37 18.99
CA GLY A 204 13.97 1.24 20.07
C GLY A 204 12.89 1.98 20.86
N PRO A 205 11.77 1.36 21.28
CA PRO A 205 10.86 1.99 22.23
C PRO A 205 11.60 2.19 23.57
N HIS A 206 12.00 3.43 23.85
CA HIS A 206 12.78 3.77 25.05
C HIS A 206 11.97 3.74 26.35
N ASP A 207 10.63 3.71 26.25
CA ASP A 207 9.70 3.64 27.37
C ASP A 207 9.09 2.21 27.45
N PRO A 208 9.09 1.55 28.62
CA PRO A 208 8.39 0.28 28.83
C PRO A 208 6.92 0.28 28.42
N GLU A 209 6.18 1.38 28.61
CA GLU A 209 4.76 1.48 28.18
C GLU A 209 4.65 1.35 26.65
N ASP A 210 5.52 2.06 25.92
CA ASP A 210 5.60 1.97 24.46
C ASP A 210 6.01 0.56 23.99
N ARG A 211 6.85 -0.15 24.74
CA ARG A 211 7.20 -1.55 24.43
C ARG A 211 5.98 -2.47 24.58
N GLU A 212 5.20 -2.35 25.65
CA GLU A 212 3.99 -3.17 25.85
C GLU A 212 2.92 -2.87 24.79
N VAL A 213 2.73 -1.59 24.44
CA VAL A 213 1.83 -1.16 23.36
C VAL A 213 2.30 -1.69 22.00
N PHE A 214 3.60 -1.66 21.69
CA PHE A 214 4.14 -2.23 20.46
C PHE A 214 3.90 -3.75 20.37
N GLN A 215 4.17 -4.48 21.47
CA GLN A 215 3.85 -5.91 21.57
C GLN A 215 2.35 -6.19 21.43
N SER A 216 1.46 -5.28 21.84
CA SER A 216 0.01 -5.46 21.64
C SER A 216 -0.38 -5.49 20.15
N TYR A 217 0.25 -4.65 19.32
CA TYR A 217 0.07 -4.68 17.86
C TYR A 217 0.70 -5.92 17.22
N LEU A 218 1.83 -6.44 17.74
CA LEU A 218 2.40 -7.72 17.30
C LEU A 218 1.43 -8.88 17.61
N ARG A 219 0.92 -8.97 18.84
CA ARG A 219 -0.06 -10.00 19.22
C ARG A 219 -1.33 -9.93 18.36
N LEU A 220 -1.80 -8.74 18.01
CA LEU A 220 -2.91 -8.56 17.07
C LEU A 220 -2.57 -9.03 15.65
N LEU A 221 -1.35 -8.76 15.16
CA LEU A 221 -0.86 -9.25 13.87
C LEU A 221 -0.86 -10.79 13.80
N GLY A 222 -0.36 -11.46 14.84
CA GLY A 222 -0.37 -12.93 14.94
C GLY A 222 -1.79 -13.51 15.03
N LEU A 223 -2.68 -12.91 15.83
CA LEU A 223 -4.08 -13.31 15.93
C LEU A 223 -4.81 -13.26 14.59
N GLN A 224 -4.58 -12.20 13.80
CA GLN A 224 -5.21 -12.07 12.49
C GLN A 224 -4.57 -13.01 11.45
N ALA A 225 -3.26 -13.23 11.52
CA ALA A 225 -2.60 -14.25 10.69
C ALA A 225 -3.21 -15.64 10.91
N ASN A 226 -3.45 -16.05 12.16
CA ASN A 226 -4.07 -17.36 12.44
C ASN A 226 -5.55 -17.43 12.01
N LYS A 227 -6.33 -16.34 12.11
CA LYS A 227 -7.67 -16.27 11.48
C LYS A 227 -7.62 -16.46 9.97
N ILE A 228 -6.66 -15.82 9.28
CA ILE A 228 -6.46 -15.95 7.83
C ILE A 228 -6.11 -17.39 7.46
N GLU A 229 -5.26 -18.05 8.25
CA GLU A 229 -4.90 -19.46 8.05
C GLU A 229 -6.11 -20.39 8.19
N GLN A 230 -6.90 -20.24 9.26
CA GLN A 230 -8.12 -21.05 9.49
C GLN A 230 -9.14 -20.85 8.37
N ALA A 231 -9.48 -19.60 8.05
CA ALA A 231 -10.43 -19.29 6.97
C ALA A 231 -9.94 -19.77 5.60
N ALA A 232 -8.61 -19.77 5.36
CA ALA A 232 -8.05 -20.32 4.13
C ALA A 232 -8.16 -21.86 4.05
N ALA A 233 -7.92 -22.57 5.16
CA ALA A 233 -8.12 -24.02 5.21
C ALA A 233 -9.60 -24.42 4.98
N GLU A 234 -10.54 -23.61 5.50
CA GLU A 234 -11.99 -23.76 5.27
C GLU A 234 -12.44 -23.25 3.88
N LYS A 235 -11.56 -22.54 3.15
CA LYS A 235 -11.80 -21.88 1.85
C LYS A 235 -12.83 -20.74 1.89
N ASP A 236 -13.00 -20.11 3.04
CA ASP A 236 -13.82 -18.91 3.20
C ASP A 236 -13.01 -17.66 2.81
N GLY A 237 -13.11 -17.30 1.53
CA GLY A 237 -12.49 -16.08 0.99
C GLY A 237 -13.03 -14.78 1.59
N ALA A 238 -14.25 -14.76 2.14
CA ALA A 238 -14.83 -13.58 2.77
C ALA A 238 -14.25 -13.36 4.18
N MET A 239 -14.14 -14.43 4.98
CA MET A 239 -13.48 -14.38 6.29
C MET A 239 -11.98 -14.09 6.17
N VAL A 240 -11.29 -14.62 5.14
CA VAL A 240 -9.92 -14.21 4.82
C VAL A 240 -9.86 -12.70 4.54
N ALA A 241 -10.71 -12.17 3.66
CA ALA A 241 -10.69 -10.75 3.30
C ALA A 241 -10.95 -9.83 4.51
N LEU A 242 -11.89 -10.22 5.39
CA LEU A 242 -12.19 -9.51 6.63
C LEU A 242 -10.99 -9.50 7.59
N ALA A 243 -10.38 -10.67 7.85
CA ALA A 243 -9.21 -10.76 8.74
C ALA A 243 -7.99 -10.00 8.19
N VAL A 244 -7.79 -9.99 6.86
CA VAL A 244 -6.77 -9.16 6.19
C VAL A 244 -7.04 -7.66 6.40
N GLN A 245 -8.30 -7.21 6.39
CA GLN A 245 -8.66 -5.82 6.67
C GLN A 245 -8.43 -5.46 8.14
N GLU A 246 -8.88 -6.31 9.09
CA GLU A 246 -8.65 -6.10 10.54
C GLU A 246 -7.14 -6.02 10.87
N MET A 247 -6.32 -6.87 10.23
CA MET A 247 -4.86 -6.86 10.34
C MET A 247 -4.22 -5.57 9.82
N TRP A 248 -4.77 -5.00 8.76
CA TRP A 248 -4.26 -3.79 8.13
C TRP A 248 -4.62 -2.53 8.93
N GLU A 249 -5.89 -2.38 9.31
CA GLU A 249 -6.40 -1.18 9.99
C GLU A 249 -6.06 -1.20 11.50
N GLY A 250 -6.41 -2.27 12.21
CA GLY A 250 -6.18 -2.41 13.64
C GLY A 250 -4.72 -2.69 14.02
N GLY A 251 -4.00 -3.44 13.18
CA GLY A 251 -2.58 -3.72 13.35
C GLY A 251 -1.69 -2.64 12.71
N CYS A 252 -1.53 -2.72 11.38
CA CYS A 252 -0.46 -2.03 10.67
C CYS A 252 -0.57 -0.49 10.70
N ILE A 253 -1.75 0.07 10.38
CA ILE A 253 -1.97 1.52 10.37
C ILE A 253 -1.87 2.08 11.79
N SER A 254 -2.56 1.47 12.75
CA SER A 254 -2.62 1.96 14.13
C SER A 254 -1.24 1.95 14.81
N CYS A 255 -0.44 0.90 14.60
CA CYS A 255 0.95 0.85 15.06
C CYS A 255 1.82 1.95 14.43
N HIS A 256 1.68 2.19 13.12
CA HIS A 256 2.44 3.26 12.46
C HIS A 256 2.03 4.68 12.88
N GLY A 257 0.77 4.91 13.28
CA GLY A 257 0.40 6.14 13.97
C GLY A 257 1.20 6.31 15.26
N ARG A 258 1.02 5.38 16.22
CA ARG A 258 1.66 5.48 17.55
C ARG A 258 3.18 5.67 17.51
N PHE A 259 3.89 4.94 16.66
CA PHE A 259 5.36 4.83 16.73
C PHE A 259 6.14 5.56 15.63
N ARG A 260 5.47 6.13 14.62
CA ARG A 260 6.16 6.85 13.51
C ARG A 260 5.78 8.31 13.39
N GLU A 261 4.71 8.73 14.04
CA GLU A 261 4.45 10.12 14.31
C GLU A 261 5.46 10.56 15.39
N PRO A 262 6.30 11.59 15.16
CA PRO A 262 7.10 12.13 16.25
C PRO A 262 6.12 12.59 17.33
N PRO A 263 6.36 12.32 18.63
CA PRO A 263 5.40 12.69 19.67
C PRO A 263 5.13 14.18 19.54
N VAL A 264 3.91 14.52 19.11
CA VAL A 264 3.52 15.90 18.80
C VAL A 264 3.87 16.67 20.04
N ARG A 265 4.91 17.52 19.94
CA ARG A 265 5.42 18.23 21.11
C ARG A 265 4.23 18.98 21.65
N ARG A 266 3.68 18.53 22.77
CA ARG A 266 2.69 19.32 23.50
C ARG A 266 3.39 20.65 23.66
N LEU A 267 2.80 21.68 23.06
CA LEU A 267 3.11 23.05 23.42
C LEU A 267 2.60 23.20 24.85
N VAL A 268 3.39 22.67 25.78
CA VAL A 268 3.65 23.28 27.07
C VAL A 268 3.90 24.72 26.70
N LEU A 269 2.86 25.54 26.86
CA LEU A 269 2.92 26.96 26.63
C LEU A 269 4.06 27.43 27.51
N ILE A 270 5.21 27.73 26.89
CA ILE A 270 6.35 28.32 27.58
C ILE A 270 5.84 29.69 28.00
N ARG A 271 5.31 29.72 29.22
CA ARG A 271 4.63 30.86 29.83
C ARG A 271 5.59 32.03 29.65
N PRO A 272 5.20 33.08 28.90
CA PRO A 272 6.14 34.05 28.38
C PRO A 272 7.00 34.57 29.53
N ALA A 273 8.32 34.48 29.36
CA ALA A 273 9.26 34.86 30.40
C ALA A 273 8.92 36.28 30.88
N ARG A 274 8.91 36.49 32.20
CA ARG A 274 8.67 37.82 32.75
C ARG A 274 9.73 38.77 32.15
N PRO A 275 9.35 39.92 31.58
CA PRO A 275 10.34 40.90 31.14
C PRO A 275 11.14 41.36 32.36
N GLY A 276 12.47 41.32 32.27
CA GLY A 276 13.38 41.64 33.38
C GLY A 276 14.29 40.50 33.87
N GLY A 277 14.52 39.46 33.06
CA GLY A 277 15.64 38.52 33.27
C GLY A 277 16.73 38.75 32.23
N ASP A 278 17.97 39.00 32.67
CA ASP A 278 19.08 39.32 31.78
C ASP A 278 19.43 38.14 30.86
N CYS A 279 19.50 38.41 29.55
CA CYS A 279 19.98 37.42 28.60
C CYS A 279 21.52 37.37 28.60
N PRO A 280 22.16 36.19 28.69
CA PRO A 280 23.59 36.08 28.44
C PRO A 280 23.90 36.48 26.98
N PRO A 281 25.07 37.08 26.70
CA PRO A 281 25.43 37.48 25.35
C PRO A 281 25.53 36.27 24.41
N PRO A 282 25.20 36.42 23.12
CA PRO A 282 25.34 35.34 22.15
C PRO A 282 26.81 34.95 21.96
N PRO A 283 27.12 33.67 21.70
CA PRO A 283 28.47 33.25 21.34
C PRO A 283 28.93 33.89 20.02
N PRO A 284 30.23 34.15 19.84
CA PRO A 284 30.75 34.78 18.63
C PRO A 284 30.49 33.92 17.38
N LEU A 285 30.16 34.59 16.27
CA LEU A 285 29.99 33.94 14.98
C LEU A 285 31.34 33.54 14.39
N LEU A 286 31.46 32.30 13.92
CA LEU A 286 32.61 31.83 13.15
C LEU A 286 32.48 32.26 11.68
N SER A 287 33.29 33.23 11.29
CA SER A 287 33.53 33.66 9.90
C SER A 287 35.02 33.84 9.69
N GLU A 288 35.52 33.50 8.48
CA GLU A 288 36.96 33.42 8.12
C GLU A 288 37.67 32.21 8.80
N ILE A 289 38.60 31.46 8.20
CA ILE A 289 39.25 31.42 6.86
C ILE A 289 39.74 29.96 6.64
N ALA A 290 40.03 29.36 5.47
CA ALA A 290 40.31 29.79 4.09
C ALA A 290 39.82 28.71 3.06
N PRO A 291 39.99 28.90 1.72
CA PRO A 291 39.59 27.93 0.69
C PRO A 291 40.70 26.92 0.31
N PHE A 292 40.36 25.87 -0.46
CA PHE A 292 41.32 25.01 -1.16
C PHE A 292 41.09 24.99 -2.67
N VAL A 293 42.17 24.96 -3.46
CA VAL A 293 42.17 25.09 -4.93
C VAL A 293 42.53 23.74 -5.57
N GLY A 294 41.84 23.32 -6.65
CA GLY A 294 42.02 21.97 -7.20
C GLY A 294 41.31 21.69 -8.55
N SER A 295 41.73 22.35 -9.62
CA SER A 295 41.48 22.02 -11.04
C SER A 295 42.71 22.53 -11.82
N PRO A 296 43.14 21.95 -12.97
CA PRO A 296 42.34 21.41 -14.09
C PRO A 296 42.94 20.03 -14.55
N PRO A 297 42.87 19.52 -15.82
CA PRO A 297 42.35 20.08 -17.07
C PRO A 297 41.46 19.19 -17.97
N CYS A 298 40.96 19.85 -19.01
CA CYS A 298 40.14 19.34 -20.10
C CYS A 298 40.90 18.34 -21.01
N GLY A 299 40.15 17.50 -21.71
CA GLY A 299 40.64 16.71 -22.85
C GLY A 299 39.62 16.70 -23.98
N ASP A 300 39.87 17.45 -25.05
CA ASP A 300 39.05 17.45 -26.26
C ASP A 300 39.29 16.20 -27.11
N SER A 301 38.23 15.61 -27.66
CA SER A 301 38.32 14.86 -28.92
C SER A 301 37.00 14.93 -29.69
N SER A 302 37.11 15.17 -31.00
CA SER A 302 36.00 15.55 -31.89
C SER A 302 35.16 14.37 -32.42
N PRO A 303 33.95 14.63 -32.96
CA PRO A 303 32.97 13.57 -33.28
C PRO A 303 33.23 12.87 -34.62
N LEU A 304 32.76 11.62 -34.72
CA LEU A 304 32.76 10.85 -35.98
C LEU A 304 31.34 10.59 -36.50
N ARG A 305 31.05 11.10 -37.71
CA ARG A 305 29.85 10.77 -38.47
C ARG A 305 29.94 9.37 -39.11
N ARG A 306 28.88 8.57 -38.99
CA ARG A 306 28.30 7.65 -40.00
C ARG A 306 27.08 6.95 -39.37
N GLY A 307 25.89 6.88 -39.97
CA GLY A 307 25.43 7.44 -41.25
C GLY A 307 25.22 6.40 -42.34
N ILE A 308 24.27 5.47 -42.14
CA ILE A 308 23.67 4.63 -43.18
C ILE A 308 22.16 4.58 -42.95
N SER A 309 21.38 4.72 -44.02
CA SER A 309 19.93 4.56 -44.06
C SER A 309 19.56 3.44 -45.04
N HIS A 310 18.51 2.66 -44.75
CA HIS A 310 17.75 1.72 -45.59
C HIS A 310 16.98 0.76 -44.65
N ALA A 311 15.83 0.16 -45.00
CA ALA A 311 14.85 0.45 -46.05
C ALA A 311 13.48 -0.10 -45.60
N ALA A 312 12.37 0.40 -46.16
CA ALA A 312 11.05 -0.13 -45.86
C ALA A 312 10.68 -1.30 -46.79
N THR A 313 10.20 -2.42 -46.23
CA THR A 313 9.46 -3.45 -46.97
C THR A 313 8.24 -3.89 -46.17
N GLY A 314 7.08 -3.34 -46.49
CA GLY A 314 5.81 -3.86 -45.96
C GLY A 314 5.42 -5.18 -46.63
N ARG A 315 4.63 -6.01 -45.95
CA ARG A 315 4.02 -7.20 -46.55
C ARG A 315 2.57 -7.34 -46.08
N ARG A 316 1.62 -6.91 -46.91
CA ARG A 316 0.20 -7.27 -46.74
C ARG A 316 0.06 -8.79 -46.92
N LEU A 317 -0.75 -9.43 -46.08
CA LEU A 317 -1.34 -10.73 -46.39
C LEU A 317 -2.86 -10.61 -46.42
N LYS A 318 -3.51 -11.50 -47.17
CA LYS A 318 -4.90 -11.36 -47.63
C LYS A 318 -5.91 -11.89 -46.62
N VAL A 319 -7.06 -11.22 -46.56
CA VAL A 319 -8.34 -11.76 -46.07
C VAL A 319 -8.75 -12.96 -46.94
N ARG A 320 -9.40 -13.96 -46.34
CA ARG A 320 -10.19 -14.96 -47.07
C ARG A 320 -11.33 -15.52 -46.21
N ASP A 321 -12.55 -15.09 -46.51
CA ASP A 321 -13.78 -15.58 -45.87
C ASP A 321 -14.29 -16.88 -46.51
N GLN A 322 -14.61 -17.90 -45.68
CA GLN A 322 -15.59 -18.98 -45.88
C GLN A 322 -15.96 -19.54 -44.48
N GLY A 323 -17.18 -19.97 -44.14
CA GLY A 323 -18.47 -19.88 -44.85
C GLY A 323 -19.44 -21.01 -44.45
N ALA A 324 -20.62 -20.65 -43.91
CA ALA A 324 -21.77 -21.54 -43.58
C ALA A 324 -21.56 -22.63 -42.48
N ALA A 325 -22.57 -23.42 -42.10
CA ALA A 325 -23.81 -23.08 -41.35
C ALA A 325 -24.79 -24.29 -41.27
N ALA A 326 -25.11 -24.76 -40.05
CA ALA A 326 -26.28 -25.58 -39.67
C ALA A 326 -26.39 -25.54 -38.12
N LEU A 327 -27.51 -25.39 -37.41
CA LEU A 327 -28.93 -25.80 -37.56
C LEU A 327 -29.18 -27.31 -37.40
N PHE A 328 -29.42 -27.73 -36.16
CA PHE A 328 -30.31 -28.84 -35.78
C PHE A 328 -30.96 -28.55 -34.40
N THR A 329 -32.04 -29.25 -34.06
CA THR A 329 -33.04 -28.77 -33.08
C THR A 329 -33.36 -29.75 -31.95
N SER A 330 -33.42 -29.23 -30.70
CA SER A 330 -34.25 -29.72 -29.57
C SER A 330 -33.90 -31.10 -28.93
N PRO A 331 -34.36 -31.39 -27.69
CA PRO A 331 -34.55 -30.48 -26.54
C PRO A 331 -33.99 -31.00 -25.19
N LEU A 332 -33.79 -30.05 -24.25
CA LEU A 332 -33.95 -30.19 -22.79
C LEU A 332 -33.42 -31.44 -22.04
N ILE A 333 -32.18 -31.37 -21.53
CA ILE A 333 -31.82 -31.95 -20.21
C ILE A 333 -31.00 -30.93 -19.43
N ILE A 334 -31.36 -30.67 -18.17
CA ILE A 334 -30.55 -29.83 -17.26
C ILE A 334 -29.36 -30.65 -16.76
N ARG A 335 -28.14 -30.24 -17.14
CA ARG A 335 -26.90 -30.64 -16.47
C ARG A 335 -25.98 -29.43 -16.31
N TYR A 336 -25.59 -29.14 -15.07
CA TYR A 336 -24.45 -28.27 -14.81
C TYR A 336 -23.20 -28.91 -15.40
N SER A 337 -22.48 -28.19 -16.27
CA SER A 337 -21.20 -28.63 -16.83
C SER A 337 -20.14 -27.57 -16.51
N CYS A 338 -19.37 -27.83 -15.44
CA CYS A 338 -18.24 -27.00 -15.06
C CYS A 338 -16.95 -27.65 -15.59
N SER A 339 -16.39 -27.12 -16.69
CA SER A 339 -15.03 -27.44 -17.16
C SER A 339 -14.61 -26.56 -18.36
N SER A 340 -13.31 -26.61 -18.69
CA SER A 340 -12.69 -26.15 -19.95
C SER A 340 -12.79 -24.65 -20.32
N SER A 341 -12.14 -23.81 -19.50
CA SER A 341 -11.41 -22.61 -20.00
C SER A 341 -10.07 -22.47 -19.25
N PHE A 342 -9.32 -23.57 -19.21
CA PHE A 342 -8.05 -23.67 -18.49
C PHE A 342 -6.93 -23.95 -19.50
N LEU A 343 -6.25 -22.90 -19.99
CA LEU A 343 -4.91 -22.92 -20.62
C LEU A 343 -4.51 -21.51 -21.14
N ALA A 344 -4.06 -20.63 -20.25
CA ALA A 344 -3.29 -19.45 -20.61
C ALA A 344 -2.38 -19.02 -19.44
N SER A 345 -1.11 -18.75 -19.73
CA SER A 345 -0.15 -18.10 -18.83
C SER A 345 0.17 -18.80 -17.49
N SER A 346 0.75 -19.99 -17.56
CA SER A 346 1.77 -20.39 -16.59
C SER A 346 3.10 -19.65 -16.86
N ILE A 347 4.06 -19.73 -15.92
CA ILE A 347 5.43 -19.16 -15.97
C ILE A 347 5.51 -17.66 -15.60
N TRP A 348 6.66 -17.28 -15.00
CA TRP A 348 7.05 -15.97 -14.43
C TRP A 348 6.36 -15.60 -13.10
N LEU A 349 7.08 -15.34 -12.00
CA LEU A 349 8.52 -15.41 -11.75
C LEU A 349 8.75 -15.76 -10.27
N THR A 350 9.66 -16.70 -9.97
CA THR A 350 10.07 -17.06 -8.60
C THR A 350 11.57 -16.84 -8.42
N ASN A 351 11.94 -16.20 -7.31
CA ASN A 351 13.29 -15.94 -6.82
C ASN A 351 14.14 -14.91 -7.60
N GLU A 352 15.12 -14.38 -6.87
CA GLU A 352 16.08 -13.32 -7.22
C GLU A 352 15.50 -11.90 -7.42
N LEU A 353 16.40 -10.90 -7.33
CA LEU A 353 16.15 -9.45 -7.47
C LEU A 353 15.30 -8.75 -6.36
N PHE A 354 15.62 -8.98 -5.09
CA PHE A 354 15.21 -8.08 -3.98
C PHE A 354 16.35 -7.79 -2.99
N PHE A 355 17.27 -6.92 -3.40
CA PHE A 355 18.18 -6.14 -2.56
C PHE A 355 18.13 -4.67 -2.99
#